data_AF-A0A183M5N8-F1
#
_entry.id   AF-A0A183M5N8-F1
#
_cell.length_a   1.000
_cell.length_b   1.000
_cell.length_c   1.000
_cell.angle_alpha   90.00
_cell.angle_beta   90.00
_cell.angle_gamma   90.00
#
_symmetry.space_group_name_H-M   'P 1'
#
loop_
_entity.id
_entity.type
_entity.pdbx_description
1 polymer ?
#
loop_
_entity_poly.entity_id
_entity_poly.type
_entity_poly.pdbx_seq_one_letter_code
_entity_poly.pdbx_strand_id
1 'polypeptide(L)' 'MDANEVMILVTGTSKALALQKAIEEGVNHMWTVSAFQHHKKAIFVVDEDATMELRTKTVRYFKDLDSIHRKLNELSF' A
#
# COMPACT_ATOMS: atom_id res chain seq x y z
N MET A 1 -3.68 -0.92 15.51
CA MET A 1 -2.31 -1.47 15.52
C MET A 1 -2.23 -2.90 16.02
N ASP A 2 -3.28 -3.39 16.67
CA ASP A 2 -3.21 -4.65 17.43
C ASP A 2 -3.58 -5.89 16.61
N ALA A 3 -4.02 -5.69 15.36
CA ALA A 3 -4.27 -6.79 14.44
C ALA A 3 -2.95 -7.49 14.11
N ASN A 4 -3.00 -8.81 13.93
CA ASN A 4 -1.82 -9.57 13.51
C ASN A 4 -1.37 -9.19 12.09
N GLU A 5 -2.33 -8.82 11.24
CA GLU A 5 -2.13 -8.43 9.85
C GLU A 5 -3.27 -7.50 9.42
N VAL A 6 -2.94 -6.53 8.57
CA VAL A 6 -3.91 -5.57 8.02
C VAL A 6 -3.72 -5.51 6.51
N MET A 7 -4.82 -5.68 5.77
CA MET A 7 -4.86 -5.51 4.33
C MET A 7 -5.72 -4.29 3.97
N ILE A 8 -5.19 -3.41 3.14
CA ILE A 8 -5.84 -2.18 2.68
C ILE A 8 -5.99 -2.26 1.17
N LEU A 9 -7.23 -2.29 0.70
CA LEU A 9 -7.56 -2.26 -0.72
C LEU A 9 -7.81 -0.81 -1.16
N VAL A 10 -7.11 -0.38 -2.22
CA VAL A 10 -7.22 0.98 -2.76
C VAL A 10 -7.42 0.90 -4.27
N THR A 11 -8.53 1.44 -4.76
CA THR A 11 -8.88 1.41 -6.18
C THR A 11 -9.36 2.76 -6.68
N GLY A 12 -8.97 3.08 -7.91
CA GLY A 12 -9.39 4.26 -8.65
C GLY A 12 -8.61 5.54 -8.35
N THR A 13 -8.57 6.43 -9.34
CA THR A 13 -7.81 7.69 -9.30
C THR A 13 -8.18 8.61 -8.13
N SER A 14 -9.43 8.59 -7.68
CA SER A 14 -9.92 9.39 -6.54
C SER A 14 -9.17 9.13 -5.23
N LYS A 15 -8.48 7.99 -5.12
CA LYS A 15 -7.71 7.58 -3.94
C LYS A 15 -6.21 7.76 -4.09
N ALA A 16 -5.73 8.18 -5.27
CA ALA A 16 -4.30 8.26 -5.54
C ALA A 16 -3.57 9.22 -4.60
N LEU A 17 -4.16 10.39 -4.32
CA LEU A 17 -3.59 11.34 -3.36
C LEU A 17 -3.52 10.73 -1.95
N ALA A 18 -4.58 10.06 -1.50
CA ALA A 18 -4.60 9.45 -0.17
C ALA A 18 -3.54 8.34 -0.04
N LEU A 19 -3.34 7.55 -1.10
CA LEU A 19 -2.30 6.53 -1.15
C LEU A 19 -0.90 7.13 -1.09
N GLN A 20 -0.65 8.20 -1.85
CA GLN A 20 0.63 8.90 -1.82
C GLN A 20 0.95 9.45 -0.42
N LYS A 21 -0.01 10.09 0.24
CA LYS A 21 0.13 10.56 1.62
C LYS A 21 0.36 9.42 2.62
N ALA A 22 -0.23 8.25 2.38
CA ALA A 22 -0.09 7.10 3.25
C ALA A 22 1.26 6.38 3.11
N ILE A 23 1.89 6.40 1.93
CA ILE A 23 3.11 5.61 1.63
C ILE A 23 4.37 6.47 1.53
N GLU A 24 4.31 7.63 0.88
CA GLU A 24 5.50 8.42 0.56
C GLU A 24 5.78 9.58 1.53
N GLU A 25 4.76 10.01 2.27
CA GLU A 25 4.89 11.04 3.31
C GLU A 25 4.97 10.42 4.71
N GLY A 26 5.33 11.23 5.70
CA GLY A 26 5.40 10.78 7.09
C GLY A 26 4.02 10.55 7.72
N VAL A 27 4.02 9.82 8.84
CA VAL A 27 2.82 9.58 9.63
C VAL A 27 2.17 10.90 10.07
N ASN A 28 0.90 11.08 9.73
CA ASN A 28 0.15 12.30 9.98
C ASN A 28 -1.32 11.97 10.33
N HIS A 29 -1.86 12.59 11.38
CA HIS A 29 -3.24 12.38 11.82
C HIS A 29 -4.30 12.86 10.82
N MET A 30 -3.97 13.81 9.93
CA MET A 30 -4.85 14.22 8.83
C MET A 30 -5.01 13.11 7.78
N TRP A 31 -4.07 12.17 7.73
CA TRP A 31 -4.05 11.03 6.81
C TRP A 31 -3.86 9.73 7.60
N THR A 32 -4.90 9.32 8.33
CA THR A 32 -4.81 8.24 9.34
C THR A 32 -4.28 6.90 8.80
N VAL A 33 -4.44 6.63 7.50
CA VAL A 33 -3.88 5.43 6.84
C VAL A 33 -2.33 5.39 6.94
N SER A 34 -1.67 6.55 7.02
CA SER A 34 -0.22 6.64 7.24
C SER A 34 0.24 5.97 8.54
N ALA A 35 -0.64 5.83 9.55
CA ALA A 35 -0.30 5.12 10.79
C ALA A 35 0.13 3.66 10.56
N PHE A 36 -0.31 3.04 9.45
CA PHE A 36 0.08 1.67 9.11
C PHE A 36 1.53 1.53 8.66
N GLN A 37 2.26 2.62 8.41
CA GLN A 37 3.72 2.57 8.24
C GLN A 37 4.44 1.99 9.46
N HIS A 38 3.86 2.11 10.66
CA HIS A 38 4.40 1.53 11.88
C HIS A 38 3.88 0.10 12.16
N HIS A 39 2.94 -0.41 11.35
CA HIS A 39 2.36 -1.74 11.56
C HIS A 39 3.32 -2.80 11.03
N LYS A 40 3.60 -3.83 11.83
CA LYS A 40 4.60 -4.86 11.45
C LYS A 40 4.23 -5.65 10.19
N LYS A 41 2.93 -5.77 9.90
CA LYS A 41 2.38 -6.52 8.76
C LYS A 41 1.22 -5.78 8.12
N ALA A 42 1.51 -4.81 7.27
CA ALA A 42 0.51 -4.09 6.49
C ALA A 42 0.70 -4.38 5.00
N ILE A 43 -0.37 -4.76 4.32
CA ILE A 43 -0.38 -5.04 2.88
C ILE A 43 -1.32 -4.04 2.21
N PHE A 44 -0.81 -3.34 1.19
CA PHE A 44 -1.62 -2.49 0.33
C PHE A 44 -1.84 -3.20 -1.01
N VAL A 45 -3.10 -3.44 -1.36
CA VAL A 45 -3.50 -3.96 -2.66
C VAL A 45 -4.06 -2.80 -3.45
N VAL A 46 -3.44 -2.49 -4.59
CA VAL A 46 -3.68 -1.25 -5.32
C VAL A 46 -3.85 -1.54 -6.81
N ASP A 47 -4.81 -0.89 -7.46
CA ASP A 47 -4.92 -0.88 -8.92
C ASP A 47 -4.00 0.17 -9.57
N GLU A 48 -3.82 0.12 -10.89
CA GLU A 48 -2.94 1.07 -11.58
C GLU A 48 -3.44 2.52 -11.41
N ASP A 49 -4.75 2.75 -11.45
CA ASP A 49 -5.36 4.07 -11.36
C ASP A 49 -5.09 4.77 -10.02
N ALA A 50 -5.06 4.04 -8.91
CA ALA A 50 -4.72 4.61 -7.61
C ALA A 50 -3.21 4.90 -7.46
N THR A 51 -2.34 4.49 -8.38
CA THR A 51 -0.90 4.80 -8.32
C THR A 51 -0.51 6.11 -8.99
N MET A 52 -1.45 6.84 -9.59
CA MET A 52 -1.18 8.02 -10.43
C MET A 52 -0.41 9.16 -9.74
N GLU A 53 -0.55 9.31 -8.43
CA GLU A 53 0.14 10.34 -7.63
C GLU A 53 1.47 9.85 -7.01
N LEU A 54 1.78 8.55 -7.12
CA LEU A 54 3.02 7.98 -6.60
C LEU A 54 4.22 8.31 -7.49
N ARG A 55 5.41 8.39 -6.90
CA ARG A 55 6.64 8.49 -7.68
C ARG A 55 6.86 7.20 -8.47
N THR A 56 7.32 7.35 -9.71
CA THR A 56 7.64 6.20 -10.59
C THR A 56 8.61 5.21 -9.95
N LYS A 57 9.55 5.70 -9.13
CA LYS A 57 10.49 4.84 -8.37
C LYS A 57 9.77 3.93 -7.37
N THR A 58 8.78 4.45 -6.66
CA THR A 58 7.97 3.72 -5.68
C THR A 58 7.17 2.61 -6.38
N VAL A 59 6.46 2.97 -7.46
CA VAL A 59 5.68 2.01 -8.25
C VAL A 59 6.58 0.91 -8.82
N ARG A 60 7.72 1.28 -9.42
CA ARG A 60 8.66 0.32 -9.99
C ARG A 60 9.22 -0.65 -8.94
N TYR A 61 9.62 -0.14 -7.77
CA TYR A 61 10.13 -0.96 -6.68
C TYR A 61 9.14 -2.06 -6.29
N PHE A 62 7.85 -1.73 -6.10
CA PHE A 62 6.85 -2.73 -5.73
C PHE A 62 6.45 -3.66 -6.87
N LYS A 63 6.45 -3.18 -8.13
CA LYS A 63 6.23 -4.04 -9.30
C LYS A 63 7.35 -5.07 -9.47
N ASP A 64 8.61 -4.68 -9.23
CA ASP A 64 9.75 -5.61 -9.28
C ASP A 64 9.63 -6.72 -8.20
N LEU A 65 8.96 -6.43 -7.08
CA LEU A 65 8.68 -7.39 -6.00
C LEU A 65 7.39 -8.21 -6.21
N ASP A 66 6.58 -7.91 -7.23
CA ASP A 66 5.26 -8.54 -7.45
C ASP A 66 5.36 -10.07 -7.58
N SER A 67 6.40 -10.57 -8.26
CA SER A 67 6.66 -12.01 -8.41
C SER A 67 6.85 -12.74 -7.07
N ILE A 68 7.40 -12.05 -6.07
CA ILE A 68 7.58 -12.60 -4.71
C ILE A 68 6.25 -12.55 -3.97
N HIS A 69 5.55 -11.41 -4.04
CA HIS A 69 4.27 -11.22 -3.34
C HIS A 69 3.16 -12.13 -3.85
N ARG A 70 3.14 -12.48 -5.15
CA ARG A 70 2.15 -13.42 -5.72
C ARG A 70 2.16 -14.79 -5.04
N LYS A 71 3.30 -15.23 -4.50
CA LYS A 71 3.41 -16.49 -3.75
C LYS A 71 2.52 -16.49 -2.49
N LEU A 72 2.16 -15.32 -1.96
CA LEU A 72 1.24 -15.22 -0.81
C LEU A 72 -0.16 -15.75 -1.17
N ASN A 73 -0.59 -15.59 -2.43
CA ASN A 73 -1.88 -16.10 -2.90
C ASN A 73 -1.87 -17.64 -2.99
N GLU A 74 -0.71 -18.25 -3.23
CA GLU A 74 -0.53 -19.70 -3.36
C GLU A 74 -0.42 -20.40 -2.01
N LEU A 75 -0.08 -19.67 -0.94
CA LEU A 75 0.07 -20.20 0.41
C LEU A 75 -1.24 -20.20 1.21
N SER A 76 -2.33 -19.70 0.62
CA SER A 76 -3.66 -19.67 1.23
C SER A 76 -4.41 -20.98 0.91
N PHE A 77 -4.06 -22.06 1.61
CA PHE A 77 -4.84 -23.31 1.69
C PHE A 77 -5.30 -23.55 3.13
#